data_AF-A0A7N0VCJ3-F1
#
_entry.id   AF-A0A7N0VCJ3-F1
#
_cell.length_a   1.000
_cell.length_b   1.000
_cell.length_c   1.000
_cell.angle_alpha   90.00
_cell.angle_beta   90.00
_cell.angle_gamma   90.00
#
_symmetry.space_group_name_H-M   'P 1'
#
loop_
_entity.id
_entity.type
_entity.pdbx_description
1 polymer ?
#
loop_
_entity_poly.entity_id
_entity_poly.type
_entity_poly.pdbx_seq_one_letter_code
_entity_poly.pdbx_strand_id
1 'polypeptide(L)'
;MQTAKTSSRQEYNSLKSLLRETNESSEKLIMLSSLLSCPDPGIVSEVLEYIIHSENKAMIPGLSVSWGAREAAWTWLKHNWDFLLKTFQSKIGTFVSKTVKLYASVEKANEIKEFFANRTIPSIVKSINQSIDQIYVNVKWAESIQHDRRKLVKVFRSCHSTSVKPLGVSPE
;
A
#
# COMPACT_ATOMS: atom_id res chain seq x y z
N MET A 1 -4.87 20.02 -8.08
CA MET A 1 -3.96 18.85 -8.10
C MET A 1 -2.48 19.20 -8.29
N GLN A 2 -2.10 20.30 -8.96
CA GLN A 2 -0.69 20.70 -9.10
C GLN A 2 -0.04 21.14 -7.78
N THR A 3 -0.76 21.88 -6.93
CA THR A 3 -0.25 22.36 -5.63
C THR A 3 0.15 21.26 -4.67
N ALA A 4 -0.62 20.16 -4.59
CA ALA A 4 -0.29 19.00 -3.77
C ALA A 4 1.00 18.30 -4.24
N LYS A 5 1.22 18.19 -5.56
CA LYS A 5 2.45 17.58 -6.12
C LYS A 5 3.69 18.43 -5.84
N THR A 6 3.59 19.74 -5.94
CA THR A 6 4.71 20.66 -5.64
C THR A 6 5.08 20.60 -4.16
N SER A 7 4.09 20.58 -3.25
CA SER A 7 4.30 20.40 -1.81
C SER A 7 5.02 19.09 -1.51
N SER A 8 4.52 17.97 -2.07
CA SER A 8 5.13 16.65 -1.88
C SER A 8 6.56 16.56 -2.43
N ARG A 9 6.89 17.27 -3.51
CA ARG A 9 8.25 17.33 -4.05
C ARG A 9 9.20 18.13 -3.16
N GLN A 10 8.73 19.23 -2.58
CA GLN A 10 9.52 20.03 -1.65
C GLN A 10 9.75 19.27 -0.34
N GLU A 11 8.70 18.66 0.23
CA GLU A 11 8.78 17.79 1.40
C GLU A 11 9.75 16.62 1.16
N TYR A 12 9.69 16.00 -0.02
CA TYR A 12 10.62 14.95 -0.44
C TYR A 12 12.07 15.44 -0.42
N ASN A 13 12.35 16.60 -1.03
CA ASN A 13 13.71 17.14 -1.08
C ASN A 13 14.25 17.46 0.32
N SER A 14 13.42 18.04 1.20
CA SER A 14 13.79 18.34 2.59
C SER A 14 14.06 17.06 3.41
N LEU A 15 13.24 16.03 3.24
CA LEU A 15 13.48 14.74 3.91
C LEU A 15 14.71 14.03 3.36
N LYS A 16 14.99 14.16 2.06
CA LYS A 16 16.18 13.59 1.41
C LYS A 16 17.47 14.27 1.87
N SER A 17 17.45 15.59 2.13
CA SER A 17 18.61 16.28 2.71
C SER A 17 18.83 15.83 4.15
N LEU A 18 17.78 15.79 4.98
CA LEU A 18 17.88 15.33 6.36
C LEU A 18 18.41 13.90 6.47
N LEU A 19 17.95 13.00 5.59
CA LEU A 19 18.43 11.61 5.53
C LEU A 19 19.96 11.51 5.34
N ARG A 20 20.58 12.47 4.65
CA ARG A 20 22.03 12.51 4.44
C ARG A 20 22.79 12.98 5.68
N GLU A 21 22.15 13.76 6.53
CA GLU A 21 22.74 14.34 7.75
C GLU A 21 22.60 13.38 8.95
N THR A 22 21.52 12.60 8.99
CA THR A 22 21.27 11.63 10.05
C THR A 22 22.24 10.45 9.95
N ASN A 23 22.88 10.09 11.07
CA ASN A 23 23.68 8.85 11.19
C ASN A 23 22.93 7.71 11.87
N GLU A 24 21.80 8.01 12.53
CA GLU A 24 21.04 7.06 13.31
C GLU A 24 20.20 6.13 12.42
N SER A 25 20.46 4.83 12.50
CA SER A 25 19.84 3.84 11.60
C SER A 25 18.32 3.72 11.77
N SER A 26 17.81 3.86 13.00
CA SER A 26 16.38 3.79 13.30
C SER A 26 15.62 4.97 12.69
N GLU A 27 16.17 6.17 12.82
CA GLU A 27 15.63 7.40 12.23
C GLU A 27 15.62 7.34 10.70
N LYS A 28 16.72 6.89 10.08
CA LYS A 28 16.78 6.66 8.63
C LYS A 28 15.67 5.71 8.16
N LEU A 29 15.43 4.61 8.87
CA LEU A 29 14.37 3.66 8.51
C LEU A 29 12.96 4.28 8.58
N ILE A 30 12.70 5.10 9.60
CA ILE A 30 11.44 5.83 9.75
C ILE A 30 11.26 6.85 8.63
N MET A 31 12.29 7.65 8.34
CA MET A 31 12.25 8.64 7.25
C MET A 31 12.06 7.98 5.88
N LEU A 32 12.77 6.88 5.60
CA LEU A 32 12.58 6.15 4.36
C LEU A 32 11.16 5.57 4.25
N SER A 33 10.61 5.03 5.35
CA SER A 33 9.24 4.51 5.36
C SER A 33 8.18 5.63 5.21
N SER A 34 8.43 6.83 5.73
CA SER A 34 7.55 7.98 5.54
C SER A 34 7.57 8.45 4.08
N LEU A 35 8.75 8.47 3.45
CA LEU A 35 8.89 8.75 2.01
C LEU A 35 8.15 7.72 1.15
N LEU A 36 8.23 6.43 1.51
CA LEU A 36 7.48 5.35 0.89
C LEU A 36 5.97 5.34 1.22
N SER A 37 5.51 6.32 2.00
CA SER A 37 4.08 6.54 2.23
C SER A 37 3.49 7.58 1.28
N CYS A 38 4.32 8.25 0.47
CA CYS A 38 3.90 9.25 -0.51
C CYS A 38 2.91 8.65 -1.54
N PRO A 39 1.81 9.34 -1.87
CA PRO A 39 0.88 8.89 -2.90
C PRO A 39 1.42 9.09 -4.34
N ASP A 40 2.53 9.81 -4.52
CA ASP A 40 3.13 9.99 -5.84
C ASP A 40 4.02 8.78 -6.21
N PRO A 41 3.63 7.97 -7.21
CA PRO A 41 4.39 6.78 -7.59
C PRO A 41 5.79 7.10 -8.14
N GLY A 42 6.00 8.31 -8.69
CA GLY A 42 7.30 8.76 -9.16
C GLY A 42 8.27 8.99 -8.01
N ILE A 43 7.80 9.59 -6.91
CA ILE A 43 8.60 9.78 -5.70
C ILE A 43 8.93 8.42 -5.07
N VAL A 44 7.94 7.53 -4.94
CA VAL A 44 8.16 6.18 -4.37
C VAL A 44 9.23 5.42 -5.18
N SER A 45 9.16 5.48 -6.51
CA SER A 45 10.15 4.83 -7.37
C SER A 45 11.54 5.44 -7.20
N GLU A 46 11.66 6.77 -7.17
CA GLU A 46 12.94 7.46 -6.95
C GLU A 46 13.56 7.09 -5.58
N VAL A 47 12.73 6.98 -4.54
CA VAL A 47 13.17 6.57 -3.20
C VAL A 47 13.69 5.14 -3.20
N LEU A 48 12.95 4.19 -3.79
CA LEU A 48 13.35 2.79 -3.84
C LEU A 48 14.64 2.59 -4.65
N GLU A 49 14.77 3.29 -5.78
CA GLU A 49 16.01 3.32 -6.57
C GLU A 49 17.18 3.96 -5.82
N TYR A 50 16.93 4.99 -5.02
CA TYR A 50 17.98 5.54 -4.16
C TYR A 50 18.42 4.56 -3.06
N ILE A 51 17.47 3.88 -2.41
CA ILE A 51 17.77 2.94 -1.31
C ILE A 51 18.59 1.76 -1.84
N ILE A 52 18.22 1.18 -2.98
CA ILE A 52 18.89 -0.02 -3.50
C ILE A 52 20.34 0.23 -3.90
N HIS A 53 20.67 1.47 -4.32
CA HIS A 53 22.00 1.90 -4.73
C HIS A 53 22.82 2.58 -3.61
N SER A 54 22.28 2.70 -2.40
CA SER A 54 22.97 3.33 -1.27
C SER A 54 23.32 2.34 -0.17
N GLU A 55 24.09 2.80 0.80
CA GLU A 55 24.38 2.09 2.07
C GLU A 55 23.10 1.68 2.83
N ASN A 56 21.98 2.36 2.57
CA ASN A 56 20.69 2.09 3.19
C ASN A 56 20.01 0.83 2.63
N LYS A 57 20.57 0.17 1.60
CA LYS A 57 20.04 -1.07 1.01
C LYS A 57 19.71 -2.13 2.07
N ALA A 58 20.55 -2.25 3.11
CA ALA A 58 20.35 -3.21 4.20
C ALA A 58 19.01 -3.04 4.94
N MET A 59 18.38 -1.87 4.83
CA MET A 59 17.10 -1.53 5.48
C MET A 59 15.88 -2.02 4.73
N ILE A 60 16.00 -2.43 3.45
CA ILE A 60 14.87 -2.83 2.59
C ILE A 60 13.91 -3.83 3.28
N PRO A 61 14.38 -4.92 3.91
CA PRO A 61 13.51 -5.84 4.65
C PRO A 61 12.63 -5.19 5.72
N GLY A 62 13.11 -4.10 6.33
CA GLY A 62 12.44 -3.38 7.41
C GLY A 62 11.44 -2.33 6.95
N LEU A 63 11.54 -1.88 5.70
CA LEU A 63 10.70 -0.80 5.17
C LEU A 63 9.21 -1.17 5.16
N SER A 64 8.39 -0.13 5.20
CA SER A 64 6.94 -0.23 5.06
C SER A 64 6.48 0.76 3.98
N VAL A 65 5.43 0.39 3.25
CA VAL A 65 4.85 1.20 2.15
C VAL A 65 3.39 1.48 2.46
N SER A 66 2.87 2.63 2.02
CA SER A 66 1.44 2.94 2.19
C SER A 66 0.58 2.26 1.13
N TRP A 67 -0.75 2.28 1.34
CA TRP A 67 -1.72 1.87 0.34
C TRP A 67 -1.48 2.59 -1.00
N GLY A 68 -1.30 3.92 -1.00
CA GLY A 68 -1.08 4.69 -2.24
C GLY A 68 0.20 4.30 -2.99
N ALA A 69 1.24 3.91 -2.25
CA ALA A 69 2.55 3.57 -2.79
C ALA A 69 2.70 2.11 -3.27
N ARG A 70 1.78 1.21 -2.87
CA ARG A 70 1.95 -0.24 -3.02
C ARG A 70 2.15 -0.71 -4.45
N GLU A 71 1.52 -0.08 -5.43
CA GLU A 71 1.65 -0.49 -6.85
C GLU A 71 3.03 -0.14 -7.41
N ALA A 72 3.56 1.05 -7.06
CA ALA A 72 4.93 1.44 -7.42
C ALA A 72 5.94 0.53 -6.74
N ALA A 73 5.75 0.25 -5.44
CA ALA A 73 6.61 -0.66 -4.68
C ALA A 73 6.58 -2.09 -5.23
N TRP A 74 5.39 -2.60 -5.59
CA TRP A 74 5.25 -3.92 -6.20
C TRP A 74 5.91 -3.99 -7.58
N THR A 75 5.75 -2.96 -8.39
CA THR A 75 6.41 -2.86 -9.69
C THR A 75 7.92 -2.88 -9.52
N TRP A 76 8.48 -2.05 -8.65
CA TRP A 76 9.91 -2.04 -8.33
C TRP A 76 10.41 -3.39 -7.81
N LEU A 77 9.63 -4.05 -6.94
CA LEU A 77 9.97 -5.36 -6.38
C LEU A 77 10.10 -6.42 -7.48
N LYS A 78 9.16 -6.45 -8.43
CA LYS A 78 9.20 -7.41 -9.56
C LYS A 78 10.45 -7.21 -10.42
N HIS A 79 10.80 -5.96 -10.73
CA HIS A 79 11.96 -5.64 -11.55
C HIS A 79 13.29 -6.02 -10.89
N ASN A 80 13.37 -5.92 -9.57
CA ASN A 80 14.60 -6.14 -8.80
C ASN A 80 14.66 -7.52 -8.12
N TRP A 81 13.70 -8.42 -8.39
CA TRP A 81 13.46 -9.60 -7.56
C TRP A 81 14.69 -10.50 -7.38
N ASP A 82 15.37 -10.86 -8.46
CA ASP A 82 16.51 -11.79 -8.39
C ASP A 82 17.65 -11.21 -7.54
N PHE A 83 17.89 -9.91 -7.67
CA PHE A 83 18.88 -9.20 -6.85
C PHE A 83 18.45 -9.17 -5.37
N LEU A 84 17.19 -8.85 -5.10
CA LEU A 84 16.66 -8.78 -3.73
C LEU A 84 16.71 -10.15 -3.05
N LEU A 85 16.31 -11.21 -3.76
CA LEU A 85 16.33 -12.58 -3.25
C LEU A 85 17.76 -13.04 -2.96
N LYS A 86 18.71 -12.78 -3.88
CA LYS A 86 20.13 -13.10 -3.68
C LYS A 86 20.73 -12.35 -2.50
N THR A 87 20.38 -11.07 -2.33
CA THR A 87 20.98 -10.18 -1.33
C THR A 87 20.44 -10.44 0.08
N PHE A 88 19.13 -10.64 0.22
CA PHE A 88 18.47 -10.68 1.53
C PHE A 88 17.97 -12.06 1.93
N GLN A 89 17.92 -13.01 0.99
CA GLN A 89 17.43 -14.37 1.21
C GLN A 89 16.08 -14.37 1.92
N SER A 90 15.95 -15.00 3.08
CA SER A 90 14.70 -15.08 3.84
C SER A 90 14.18 -13.73 4.33
N LYS A 91 15.06 -12.75 4.56
CA LYS A 91 14.69 -11.44 5.13
C LYS A 91 13.80 -10.63 4.19
N ILE A 92 13.90 -10.81 2.87
CA ILE A 92 13.04 -10.10 1.91
C ILE A 92 11.56 -10.46 2.07
N GLY A 93 11.26 -11.64 2.62
CA GLY A 93 9.89 -12.10 2.86
C GLY A 93 9.07 -11.12 3.70
N THR A 94 9.69 -10.39 4.63
CA THR A 94 9.03 -9.37 5.45
C THR A 94 8.54 -8.20 4.60
N PHE A 95 9.39 -7.67 3.71
CA PHE A 95 9.04 -6.56 2.83
C PHE A 95 7.99 -6.97 1.79
N VAL A 96 8.13 -8.15 1.21
CA VAL A 96 7.12 -8.74 0.30
C VAL A 96 5.77 -8.81 1.00
N SER A 97 5.73 -9.38 2.21
CA SER A 97 4.50 -9.58 2.97
C SER A 97 3.82 -8.25 3.30
N LYS A 98 4.58 -7.24 3.76
CA LYS A 98 4.04 -5.90 4.03
C LYS A 98 3.45 -5.24 2.79
N THR A 99 4.09 -5.41 1.63
CA THR A 99 3.63 -4.83 0.36
C THR A 99 2.38 -5.55 -0.17
N VAL A 100 2.40 -6.88 -0.17
CA VAL A 100 1.35 -7.74 -0.72
C VAL A 100 0.05 -7.68 0.09
N LYS A 101 0.14 -7.63 1.43
CA LYS A 101 -1.05 -7.59 2.31
C LYS A 101 -1.90 -6.32 2.15
N LEU A 102 -1.39 -5.31 1.44
CA LEU A 102 -2.12 -4.09 1.12
C LEU A 102 -3.04 -4.24 -0.09
N TYR A 103 -3.23 -5.44 -0.64
CA TYR A 103 -4.20 -5.64 -1.73
C TYR A 103 -5.53 -6.21 -1.23
N ALA A 104 -6.57 -5.92 -1.97
CA ALA A 104 -7.94 -6.40 -1.75
C ALA A 104 -8.61 -6.70 -3.10
N SER A 105 -7.92 -7.45 -3.96
CA SER A 105 -8.40 -7.85 -5.29
C SER A 105 -7.98 -9.29 -5.58
N VAL A 106 -8.91 -10.06 -6.15
CA VAL A 106 -8.68 -11.46 -6.56
C VAL A 106 -7.66 -11.53 -7.69
N GLU A 107 -7.76 -10.60 -8.65
CA GLU A 107 -6.87 -10.48 -9.80
C GLU A 107 -5.43 -10.28 -9.33
N LYS A 108 -5.22 -9.37 -8.36
CA LYS A 108 -3.91 -9.10 -7.81
C LYS A 108 -3.37 -10.30 -7.01
N ALA A 109 -4.22 -11.01 -6.27
CA ALA A 109 -3.83 -12.25 -5.60
C ALA A 109 -3.32 -13.31 -6.59
N ASN A 110 -3.97 -13.44 -7.75
CA ASN A 110 -3.54 -14.34 -8.82
C ASN A 110 -2.23 -13.88 -9.47
N GLU A 111 -2.07 -12.58 -9.77
CA GLU A 111 -0.81 -12.00 -10.27
C GLU A 111 0.36 -12.34 -9.34
N ILE A 112 0.16 -12.20 -8.03
CA ILE A 112 1.18 -12.49 -7.01
C ILE A 112 1.49 -13.99 -6.95
N LYS A 113 0.47 -14.85 -7.00
CA LYS A 113 0.66 -16.31 -7.06
C LYS A 113 1.50 -16.71 -8.26
N GLU A 114 1.17 -16.21 -9.44
CA GLU A 114 1.89 -16.48 -10.68
C GLU A 114 3.33 -15.97 -10.63
N PHE A 115 3.54 -14.76 -10.10
CA PHE A 115 4.87 -14.19 -9.95
C PHE A 115 5.78 -15.10 -9.09
N PHE A 116 5.26 -15.62 -7.97
CA PHE A 116 6.03 -16.39 -7.00
C PHE A 116 6.07 -17.91 -7.26
N ALA A 117 5.30 -18.43 -8.20
CA ALA A 117 5.21 -19.87 -8.48
C ALA A 117 6.57 -20.56 -8.65
N ASN A 118 7.51 -19.90 -9.37
CA ASN A 118 8.86 -20.42 -9.64
C ASN A 118 9.97 -19.50 -9.10
N ARG A 119 9.64 -18.55 -8.23
CA ARG A 119 10.55 -17.46 -7.79
C ARG A 119 10.73 -17.40 -6.28
N THR A 120 10.48 -18.49 -5.58
CA THR A 120 10.54 -18.54 -4.11
C THR A 120 11.61 -19.49 -3.60
N ILE A 121 12.03 -19.25 -2.36
CA ILE A 121 12.85 -20.17 -1.59
C ILE A 121 12.01 -20.73 -0.44
N PRO A 122 12.29 -21.97 0.03
CA PRO A 122 11.47 -22.64 1.04
C PRO A 122 11.18 -21.77 2.28
N SER A 123 12.13 -20.93 2.70
CA SER A 123 12.00 -20.07 3.89
C SER A 123 10.96 -18.96 3.77
N ILE A 124 10.53 -18.56 2.57
CA ILE A 124 9.56 -17.45 2.37
C ILE A 124 8.22 -17.89 1.82
N VAL A 125 8.11 -19.12 1.28
CA VAL A 125 6.87 -19.67 0.67
C VAL A 125 5.68 -19.51 1.62
N LYS A 126 5.84 -19.91 2.88
CA LYS A 126 4.77 -19.82 3.89
C LYS A 126 4.29 -18.38 4.09
N SER A 127 5.22 -17.43 4.20
CA SER A 127 4.90 -16.01 4.42
C SER A 127 4.16 -15.41 3.22
N ILE A 128 4.55 -15.80 2.01
CA ILE A 128 3.90 -15.36 0.77
C ILE A 128 2.47 -15.92 0.69
N ASN A 129 2.28 -17.22 0.93
CA ASN A 129 0.96 -17.84 0.95
C ASN A 129 0.03 -17.19 1.97
N GLN A 130 0.51 -16.96 3.19
CA GLN A 130 -0.26 -16.24 4.22
C GLN A 130 -0.60 -14.80 3.80
N SER A 131 0.28 -14.13 3.08
CA SER A 131 0.03 -12.78 2.58
C SER A 131 -1.03 -12.78 1.47
N ILE A 132 -1.06 -13.82 0.64
CA ILE A 132 -2.09 -14.03 -0.38
C ILE A 132 -3.44 -14.38 0.26
N ASP A 133 -3.46 -15.24 1.27
CA ASP A 133 -4.66 -15.55 2.05
C ASP A 133 -5.24 -14.27 2.68
N GLN A 134 -4.38 -13.39 3.17
CA GLN A 134 -4.79 -12.09 3.68
C GLN A 134 -5.45 -11.21 2.60
N ILE A 135 -5.01 -11.27 1.34
CA ILE A 135 -5.68 -10.54 0.25
C ILE A 135 -7.12 -11.04 0.09
N TYR A 136 -7.36 -12.36 0.12
CA TYR A 136 -8.72 -12.90 0.02
C TYR A 136 -9.59 -12.51 1.22
N VAL A 137 -9.01 -12.46 2.42
CA VAL A 137 -9.69 -11.90 3.60
C VAL A 137 -10.06 -10.44 3.33
N ASN A 138 -9.13 -9.62 2.85
CA ASN A 138 -9.37 -8.22 2.55
C ASN A 138 -10.46 -8.01 1.48
N VAL A 139 -10.52 -8.87 0.45
CA VAL A 139 -11.60 -8.88 -0.56
C VAL A 139 -12.96 -9.06 0.11
N LYS A 140 -13.12 -10.11 0.91
CA LYS A 140 -14.38 -10.41 1.62
C LYS A 140 -14.77 -9.26 2.56
N TRP A 141 -13.80 -8.69 3.26
CA TRP A 141 -14.04 -7.52 4.12
C TRP A 141 -14.50 -6.31 3.32
N ALA A 142 -13.87 -6.00 2.19
CA ALA A 142 -14.26 -4.89 1.32
C ALA A 142 -15.68 -5.08 0.76
N GLU A 143 -16.04 -6.30 0.35
CA GLU A 143 -17.39 -6.64 -0.11
C GLU A 143 -18.45 -6.45 0.98
N SER A 144 -18.16 -6.91 2.21
CA SER A 144 -19.05 -6.74 3.35
C SER A 144 -19.30 -5.27 3.66
N ILE A 145 -18.22 -4.46 3.74
CA ILE A 145 -18.32 -3.03 4.00
C ILE A 145 -19.14 -2.33 2.91
N GLN A 146 -18.93 -2.69 1.64
CA GLN A 146 -19.71 -2.14 0.54
C GLN A 146 -21.19 -2.51 0.63
N HIS A 147 -21.49 -3.75 1.01
CA HIS A 147 -22.87 -4.22 1.20
C HIS A 147 -23.58 -3.46 2.31
N ASP A 148 -22.94 -3.30 3.46
CA ASP A 148 -23.51 -2.58 4.60
C ASP A 148 -23.67 -1.08 4.29
N ARG A 149 -22.69 -0.47 3.61
CA ARG A 149 -22.80 0.90 3.12
C ARG A 149 -24.00 1.07 2.19
N ARG A 150 -24.22 0.14 1.26
CA ARG A 150 -25.39 0.17 0.36
C ARG A 150 -26.71 0.07 1.14
N LYS A 151 -26.80 -0.78 2.17
CA LYS A 151 -27.99 -0.87 3.03
C LYS A 151 -28.25 0.43 3.77
N LEU A 152 -27.23 1.02 4.40
CA LEU A 152 -27.35 2.27 5.15
C LEU A 152 -27.81 3.43 4.27
N VAL A 153 -27.24 3.56 3.06
CA VAL A 153 -27.67 4.58 2.09
C VAL A 153 -29.13 4.39 1.68
N LYS A 154 -29.60 3.14 1.51
CA LYS A 154 -31.01 2.85 1.20
C LYS A 154 -31.93 3.26 2.35
N VAL A 155 -31.58 2.91 3.60
CA VAL A 155 -32.35 3.29 4.79
C VAL A 155 -32.43 4.82 4.91
N PHE A 156 -31.30 5.51 4.80
CA PHE A 156 -31.26 6.96 4.90
C PHE A 156 -32.12 7.66 3.83
N ARG A 157 -32.06 7.19 2.57
CA ARG A 157 -32.91 7.69 1.48
C ARG A 157 -34.39 7.41 1.73
N SER A 158 -34.72 6.22 2.22
CA SER A 158 -36.10 5.85 2.54
C SER A 158 -36.67 6.78 3.62
N CYS A 159 -35.94 7.04 4.70
CA CYS A 159 -36.36 7.96 5.77
C CYS A 159 -36.55 9.41 5.28
N HIS A 160 -35.72 9.89 4.36
CA HIS A 160 -35.89 11.22 3.78
C HIS A 160 -37.10 11.31 2.82
N SER A 161 -37.43 10.22 2.11
CA SER A 161 -38.58 10.19 1.22
C SER A 161 -39.94 10.17 1.94
N THR A 162 -40.00 9.70 3.19
CA THR A 162 -41.23 9.65 3.99
C THR A 162 -41.56 10.95 4.73
N SER A 163 -40.68 11.97 4.69
CA SER A 163 -40.85 13.20 5.47
C SER A 163 -41.63 14.33 4.78
N VAL A 164 -42.29 14.09 3.63
CA VAL A 164 -43.12 15.09 2.95
C VAL A 164 -44.46 14.50 2.54
N LYS A 165 -45.44 14.57 3.45
CA LYS A 165 -46.86 14.69 3.08
C LYS A 165 -47.39 15.98 3.71
N PRO A 166 -47.70 17.03 2.93
CA PRO A 166 -48.40 18.18 3.49
C PRO A 166 -49.81 17.72 3.90
N LEU A 167 -50.18 17.99 5.14
CA LEU A 167 -51.54 17.83 5.64
C LEU A 167 -52.45 18.71 4.77
N GLY A 168 -53.36 18.07 4.04
CA GLY A 168 -54.34 18.76 3.21
C GLY A 168 -55.20 19.67 4.09
N VAL A 169 -55.18 20.97 3.80
CA VAL A 169 -56.12 21.93 4.36
C VAL A 169 -57.41 21.79 3.55
N SER A 170 -58.48 21.36 4.22
CA SER A 170 -59.82 21.32 3.64
C SER A 170 -60.40 22.75 3.61
N PRO A 171 -60.97 23.22 2.49
CA PRO A 171 -61.57 24.54 2.45
C PRO A 171 -63.03 24.47 2.98
N GLU A 172 -63.33 25.32 3.96
CA GLU A 172 -64.69 25.82 4.26
C GLU A 172 -64.89 27.18 3.61
#